data_AF-W4QCR8-F1
#
_entry.id   AF-W4QCR8-F1
#
_cell.length_a   1.000
_cell.length_b   1.000
_cell.length_c   1.000
_cell.angle_alpha   90.00
_cell.angle_beta   90.00
_cell.angle_gamma   90.00
#
_symmetry.space_group_name_H-M   'P 1'
#
loop_
_entity.id
_entity.type
_entity.pdbx_description
1 polymer ?
#
loop_
_entity_poly.entity_id
_entity_poly.type
_entity_poly.pdbx_seq_one_letter_code
_entity_poly.pdbx_strand_id
1 'polypeptide(L)'
;MASNHEIGIQEKPRLDKWIVLSIQHLFAMFGATILVPFLVDLSPSVALLSSGLGTIAYLLITRGQVPAYLGSSFAFIAPIISATAIGGPEGAMVGSFFAGIVYGIVALVIKAIGVKWIMNILPPIVVGPVIMVIGLG
;
A
#
# COMPACT_ATOMS: atom_id res chain seq x y z
N MET A 1 17.34 33.72 -6.55
CA MET A 1 17.24 32.48 -5.74
C MET A 1 15.76 32.23 -5.52
N ALA A 2 15.17 31.24 -6.19
CA ALA A 2 13.77 30.87 -5.94
C ALA A 2 13.70 30.28 -4.53
N SER A 3 12.88 30.86 -3.66
CA SER A 3 12.59 30.29 -2.34
C SER A 3 11.91 28.95 -2.55
N ASN A 4 12.57 27.84 -2.18
CA ASN A 4 11.94 26.52 -2.16
C ASN A 4 10.90 26.51 -1.02
N HIS A 5 9.65 26.83 -1.39
CA HIS A 5 8.51 26.70 -0.50
C HIS A 5 8.10 25.21 -0.44
N GLU A 6 8.38 24.56 0.68
CA GLU A 6 7.97 23.17 0.93
C GLU A 6 6.49 23.14 1.34
N ILE A 7 5.70 22.26 0.70
CA ILE A 7 4.27 22.12 1.01
C ILE A 7 4.13 21.21 2.23
N GLY A 8 3.56 21.73 3.32
CA GLY A 8 3.32 20.97 4.54
C GLY A 8 2.18 19.94 4.41
N ILE A 9 2.14 18.95 5.32
CA ILE A 9 1.13 17.86 5.31
C ILE A 9 -0.31 18.38 5.37
N GLN A 10 -0.55 19.43 6.17
CA GLN A 10 -1.86 20.06 6.35
C GLN A 10 -2.11 21.22 5.38
N GLU A 11 -1.12 21.57 4.55
CA GLU A 11 -1.20 22.68 3.62
C GLU A 11 -1.94 22.24 2.36
N LYS A 12 -2.98 22.99 1.98
CA LYS A 12 -3.69 22.77 0.73
C LYS A 12 -3.13 23.73 -0.32
N PRO A 13 -2.36 23.24 -1.32
CA PRO A 13 -1.84 24.10 -2.37
C PRO A 13 -2.97 24.70 -3.21
N ARG A 14 -2.64 25.73 -3.99
CA ARG A 14 -3.58 26.31 -4.96
C ARG A 14 -4.12 25.23 -5.89
N LEU A 15 -5.40 25.34 -6.29
CA LEU A 15 -6.12 24.30 -7.03
C LEU A 15 -5.40 23.83 -8.30
N ASP A 16 -4.76 24.75 -9.03
CA ASP A 16 -3.94 24.47 -10.21
C ASP A 16 -2.78 23.51 -9.88
N LYS A 17 -2.00 23.84 -8.86
CA LYS A 17 -0.89 22.99 -8.39
C LYS A 17 -1.41 21.69 -7.78
N TRP A 18 -2.50 21.75 -7.04
CA TRP A 18 -3.10 20.59 -6.37
C TRP A 18 -3.51 19.51 -7.39
N ILE A 19 -4.16 19.91 -8.49
CA ILE A 19 -4.57 18.99 -9.55
C ILE A 19 -3.34 18.38 -10.23
N VAL A 20 -2.34 19.19 -10.59
CA VAL A 20 -1.11 18.69 -11.24
C VAL A 20 -0.37 17.69 -10.34
N LEU A 21 -0.18 18.01 -9.06
CA LEU A 21 0.45 17.11 -8.09
C LEU A 21 -0.35 15.82 -7.88
N SER A 22 -1.69 15.90 -7.86
CA SER A 22 -2.55 14.73 -7.74
C SER A 22 -2.42 13.80 -8.96
N ILE A 23 -2.37 14.36 -10.16
CA ILE A 23 -2.16 13.60 -11.41
C ILE A 23 -0.76 12.98 -11.43
N GLN A 24 0.27 13.72 -11.01
CA GLN A 24 1.62 13.19 -10.88
C GLN A 24 1.66 11.98 -9.93
N HIS A 25 0.98 12.09 -8.78
CA HIS A 25 0.91 11.00 -7.81
C HIS A 25 0.16 9.78 -8.38
N LEU A 26 -0.94 10.01 -9.09
CA LEU A 26 -1.68 8.96 -9.78
C LEU A 26 -0.76 8.19 -10.73
N PHE A 27 -0.06 8.88 -11.64
CA PHE A 27 0.83 8.22 -12.59
C PHE A 27 2.02 7.52 -11.92
N ALA A 28 2.54 8.08 -10.83
CA ALA A 28 3.61 7.44 -10.06
C ALA A 28 3.19 6.08 -9.49
N MET A 29 1.95 5.95 -9.01
CA MET A 29 1.44 4.72 -8.39
C MET A 29 0.75 3.76 -9.38
N PHE A 30 0.33 4.26 -10.54
CA PHE A 30 -0.48 3.54 -11.53
C PHE A 30 0.19 2.25 -12.03
N GLY A 31 1.45 2.32 -12.43
CA GLY A 31 2.17 1.20 -13.04
C GLY A 31 2.20 -0.04 -12.13
N ALA A 32 2.68 0.14 -10.89
CA ALA A 32 2.73 -0.95 -9.91
C ALA A 32 1.34 -1.46 -9.51
N THR A 33 0.37 -0.55 -9.37
CA THR A 33 -1.00 -0.91 -8.92
C THR A 33 -1.74 -1.77 -9.94
N ILE A 34 -1.47 -1.59 -11.25
CA ILE A 34 -2.08 -2.38 -12.33
C ILE A 34 -1.27 -3.62 -12.66
N LEU A 35 0.06 -3.58 -12.51
CA LEU A 35 0.92 -4.69 -12.87
C LEU A 35 0.57 -5.95 -12.07
N VAL A 36 0.45 -5.85 -10.75
CA VAL A 36 0.13 -7.01 -9.90
C VAL A 36 -1.18 -7.71 -10.28
N PRO A 37 -2.36 -7.04 -10.31
CA PRO A 37 -3.61 -7.70 -10.69
C PRO A 37 -3.55 -8.27 -12.11
N PHE A 38 -2.86 -7.60 -13.04
CA PHE A 38 -2.64 -8.14 -14.38
C PHE A 38 -1.84 -9.45 -14.36
N LEU A 39 -0.77 -9.54 -13.56
CA LEU A 39 0.07 -10.75 -13.45
C LEU A 39 -0.66 -11.94 -12.82
N VAL A 40 -1.67 -11.69 -11.99
CA VAL A 40 -2.44 -12.73 -11.29
C VAL A 40 -3.84 -12.94 -11.88
N ASP A 41 -4.10 -12.40 -13.07
CA ASP A 41 -5.38 -12.51 -13.81
C ASP A 41 -6.59 -11.98 -13.02
N LEU A 42 -6.39 -10.92 -12.24
CA LEU A 42 -7.42 -10.16 -11.55
C LEU A 42 -7.68 -8.83 -12.25
N SER A 43 -8.90 -8.29 -12.10
CA SER A 43 -9.29 -7.03 -12.74
C SER A 43 -8.45 -5.84 -12.22
N PRO A 44 -7.67 -5.16 -13.08
CA PRO A 44 -6.91 -3.99 -12.67
C PRO A 44 -7.80 -2.80 -12.30
N SER A 45 -8.97 -2.68 -12.91
CA SER A 45 -9.95 -1.62 -12.58
C SER A 45 -10.47 -1.75 -11.16
N VAL A 46 -10.73 -2.98 -10.69
CA VAL A 46 -11.15 -3.24 -9.31
C VAL A 46 -10.00 -2.98 -8.33
N ALA A 47 -8.76 -3.32 -8.71
CA ALA A 47 -7.59 -3.01 -7.90
C ALA A 47 -7.37 -1.49 -7.76
N LEU A 48 -7.49 -0.72 -8.85
CA LEU A 48 -7.39 0.74 -8.80
C LEU A 48 -8.50 1.37 -7.96
N LEU A 49 -9.74 0.90 -8.11
CA LEU A 49 -10.87 1.41 -7.33
C LEU A 49 -10.69 1.10 -5.84
N SER A 50 -10.32 -0.14 -5.49
CA SER A 50 -10.12 -0.55 -4.11
C SER A 50 -8.91 0.14 -3.47
N SER A 51 -7.82 0.33 -4.22
CA SER A 51 -6.66 1.14 -3.83
C SER A 51 -7.03 2.60 -3.53
N GLY A 52 -7.83 3.23 -4.40
CA GLY A 52 -8.31 4.59 -4.20
C GLY A 52 -9.20 4.72 -2.96
N LEU A 53 -10.19 3.84 -2.81
CA LEU A 53 -11.06 3.80 -1.64
C LEU A 53 -10.28 3.50 -0.35
N GLY A 54 -9.34 2.56 -0.41
CA GLY A 54 -8.47 2.22 0.71
C GLY A 54 -7.58 3.37 1.12
N THR A 55 -7.03 4.13 0.15
CA THR A 55 -6.23 5.32 0.42
C THR A 55 -7.06 6.41 1.10
N ILE A 56 -8.28 6.65 0.62
CA ILE A 56 -9.20 7.60 1.28
C ILE A 56 -9.51 7.14 2.71
N ALA A 57 -9.83 5.86 2.91
CA ALA A 57 -10.07 5.30 4.24
C ALA A 57 -8.83 5.45 5.15
N TYR A 58 -7.63 5.17 4.63
CA TYR A 58 -6.37 5.34 5.36
C TYR A 58 -6.14 6.77 5.81
N LEU A 59 -6.33 7.75 4.91
CA LEU A 59 -6.18 9.16 5.23
C LEU A 59 -7.21 9.63 6.27
N LEU A 60 -8.44 9.12 6.22
CA LEU A 60 -9.48 9.41 7.22
C LEU A 60 -9.14 8.81 8.59
N ILE A 61 -8.71 7.54 8.64
CA ILE A 61 -8.33 6.85 9.88
C ILE A 61 -7.12 7.52 10.53
N THR A 62 -6.12 7.92 9.73
CA THR A 62 -4.91 8.62 10.20
C THR A 62 -5.12 10.12 10.42
N ARG A 63 -6.35 10.63 10.21
CA ARG A 63 -6.71 12.06 10.35
C ARG A 63 -5.82 12.99 9.53
N GLY A 64 -5.38 12.53 8.35
CA GLY A 64 -4.51 13.29 7.46
C GLY A 64 -3.13 13.59 8.03
N GLN A 65 -2.66 12.84 9.03
CA GLN A 65 -1.33 13.05 9.62
C GLN A 65 -0.22 12.34 8.85
N VAL A 66 -0.56 11.27 8.11
CA VAL A 66 0.42 10.46 7.37
C VAL A 66 0.07 10.49 5.88
N PRO A 67 0.90 11.11 5.03
CA PRO A 67 0.69 11.12 3.59
C PRO A 67 1.14 9.77 2.99
N ALA A 68 0.20 8.87 2.75
CA ALA A 68 0.49 7.59 2.10
C ALA A 68 -0.61 7.20 1.10
N TYR A 69 -0.21 6.41 0.09
CA TYR A 69 -1.09 5.80 -0.91
C TYR A 69 -0.99 4.28 -0.83
N LEU A 70 -2.14 3.61 -0.89
CA LEU A 70 -2.21 2.15 -0.81
C LEU A 70 -2.20 1.54 -2.21
N GLY A 71 -1.04 1.08 -2.69
CA GLY A 71 -0.90 0.37 -3.97
C GLY A 71 -0.98 -1.15 -3.85
N SER A 72 -0.92 -1.85 -4.99
CA SER A 72 -0.84 -3.31 -5.04
C SER A 72 0.52 -3.81 -4.52
N SER A 73 0.52 -4.85 -3.69
CA SER A 73 1.73 -5.39 -3.08
C SER A 73 2.33 -6.53 -3.90
N PHE A 74 3.58 -6.38 -4.30
CA PHE A 74 4.31 -7.38 -5.12
C PHE A 74 4.57 -8.66 -4.32
N ALA A 75 4.65 -8.56 -2.98
CA ALA A 75 4.78 -9.71 -2.09
C ALA A 75 3.61 -10.70 -2.19
N PHE A 76 2.47 -10.29 -2.75
CA PHE A 76 1.29 -11.14 -2.92
C PHE A 76 1.22 -11.83 -4.30
N ILE A 77 2.12 -11.56 -5.24
CA ILE A 77 2.10 -12.20 -6.57
C ILE A 77 2.21 -13.73 -6.44
N ALA A 78 3.29 -14.23 -5.84
CA ALA A 78 3.51 -15.68 -5.71
C ALA A 78 2.44 -16.38 -4.83
N PRO A 79 2.03 -15.82 -3.66
CA PRO A 79 0.94 -16.39 -2.87
C PRO A 79 -0.41 -16.43 -3.58
N ILE A 80 -0.77 -15.40 -4.36
CA ILE A 80 -2.06 -15.39 -5.09
C ILE A 80 -2.02 -16.43 -6.20
N ILE A 81 -0.92 -16.57 -6.93
CA ILE A 81 -0.78 -17.61 -7.97
C ILE A 81 -0.93 -19.00 -7.35
N SER A 82 -0.26 -19.26 -6.21
CA SER A 82 -0.34 -20.57 -5.56
C SER A 82 -1.73 -20.85 -4.98
N ALA A 83 -2.35 -19.85 -4.33
CA ALA A 83 -3.70 -19.97 -3.79
C ALA A 83 -4.74 -20.20 -4.89
N THR A 84 -4.57 -19.53 -6.04
CA THR A 84 -5.43 -19.69 -7.22
C THR A 84 -5.31 -21.10 -7.81
N ALA A 85 -4.11 -21.68 -7.82
CA ALA A 85 -3.91 -23.05 -8.28
C ALA A 85 -4.60 -24.11 -7.39
N ILE A 86 -4.78 -23.82 -6.09
CA ILE A 86 -5.38 -24.75 -5.13
C ILE A 86 -6.90 -24.58 -5.04
N GLY A 87 -7.36 -23.34 -4.91
CA GLY A 87 -8.76 -23.01 -4.58
C GLY A 87 -9.44 -22.06 -5.56
N GLY A 88 -8.84 -21.82 -6.73
CA GLY A 88 -9.31 -20.86 -7.71
C GLY A 88 -9.18 -19.39 -7.26
N PRO A 89 -9.62 -18.44 -8.10
CA PRO A 89 -9.54 -17.02 -7.79
C PRO A 89 -10.28 -16.62 -6.52
N GLU A 90 -11.41 -17.29 -6.23
CA GLU A 90 -12.21 -17.06 -5.02
C GLU A 90 -11.42 -17.42 -3.74
N GLY A 91 -10.69 -18.55 -3.77
CA GLY A 91 -9.83 -18.96 -2.66
C GLY A 91 -8.70 -17.95 -2.40
N ALA A 92 -8.10 -17.40 -3.46
CA ALA A 92 -7.09 -16.37 -3.34
C ALA A 92 -7.64 -15.04 -2.76
N MET A 93 -8.87 -14.65 -3.14
CA MET A 93 -9.54 -13.47 -2.58
C MET A 93 -9.83 -13.64 -1.08
N VAL A 94 -10.34 -14.80 -0.67
CA VAL A 94 -10.59 -15.11 0.75
C VAL A 94 -9.27 -15.12 1.54
N GLY A 95 -8.22 -15.74 1.00
CA GLY A 95 -6.88 -15.73 1.62
C GLY A 95 -6.34 -14.31 1.81
N SER A 96 -6.51 -13.46 0.79
CA SER A 96 -6.11 -12.03 0.85
C SER A 96 -6.90 -11.26 1.90
N PHE A 97 -8.19 -11.55 2.05
CA PHE A 97 -9.03 -10.97 3.10
C PHE A 97 -8.55 -11.36 4.51
N PHE A 98 -8.22 -12.64 4.72
CA PHE A 98 -7.65 -13.10 6.01
C PHE A 98 -6.27 -12.50 6.28
N ALA A 99 -5.43 -12.27 5.27
CA ALA A 99 -4.17 -11.54 5.45
C ALA A 99 -4.41 -10.11 5.97
N GLY A 100 -5.47 -9.44 5.48
CA GLY A 100 -5.91 -8.15 6.02
C GLY A 100 -6.35 -8.20 7.48
N ILE A 101 -7.04 -9.27 7.89
CA ILE A 101 -7.40 -9.50 9.30
C ILE A 101 -6.13 -9.66 10.15
N VAL A 102 -5.14 -10.42 9.68
CA VAL A 102 -3.85 -10.58 10.38
C VAL A 102 -3.17 -9.22 10.55
N TYR A 103 -3.16 -8.36 9.53
CA TYR A 103 -2.64 -6.99 9.67
C TYR A 103 -3.40 -6.18 10.71
N GLY A 104 -4.73 -6.31 10.77
CA GLY A 104 -5.55 -5.69 11.81
C GLY A 104 -5.19 -6.17 13.22
N ILE A 105 -5.02 -7.48 13.41
CA ILE A 105 -4.62 -8.07 14.69
C ILE A 105 -3.23 -7.55 15.10
N VAL A 106 -2.26 -7.57 14.18
CA VAL A 106 -0.91 -7.07 14.45
C VAL A 106 -0.95 -5.58 14.82
N ALA A 107 -1.77 -4.77 14.14
CA ALA A 107 -1.95 -3.36 14.48
C ALA A 107 -2.52 -3.16 15.89
N LEU A 108 -3.48 -3.99 16.32
CA LEU A 108 -4.02 -3.96 17.69
C LEU A 108 -2.97 -4.38 18.73
N VAL A 109 -2.15 -5.39 18.44
CA VAL A 109 -1.04 -5.81 19.30
C VAL A 109 -0.01 -4.69 19.46
N ILE A 110 0.37 -4.03 18.35
CA ILE A 110 1.27 -2.87 18.37
C ILE A 110 0.68 -1.74 19.20
N LYS A 111 -0.63 -1.48 19.10
CA LYS A 111 -1.31 -0.47 19.91
C LYS A 111 -1.25 -0.79 21.42
N ALA A 112 -1.31 -2.08 21.79
CA ALA A 112 -1.33 -2.50 23.20
C ALA A 112 0.06 -2.55 23.86
N ILE A 113 1.06 -3.13 23.17
CA ILE A 113 2.39 -3.45 23.74
C ILE A 113 3.47 -2.47 23.25
N GLY A 114 3.16 -1.64 22.25
CA GLY A 114 4.09 -0.71 21.62
C GLY A 114 4.92 -1.33 20.49
N VAL A 115 5.83 -0.53 19.92
CA VAL A 115 6.57 -0.87 18.69
C VAL A 115 7.94 -1.53 18.92
N LYS A 116 8.45 -1.58 20.16
CA LYS A 116 9.84 -2.02 20.41
C LYS A 116 10.10 -3.47 20.00
N TRP A 117 9.14 -4.37 20.24
CA TRP A 117 9.29 -5.78 19.90
C TRP A 117 9.40 -6.00 18.39
N ILE A 118 8.59 -5.29 17.59
CA ILE A 118 8.63 -5.42 16.12
C ILE A 118 9.92 -4.82 15.56
N MET A 119 10.45 -3.75 16.14
CA MET A 119 11.74 -3.19 15.74
C MET A 119 12.92 -4.14 16.05
N ASN A 120 12.80 -5.01 17.05
CA ASN A 120 13.80 -6.03 17.36
C ASN A 120 13.73 -7.22 16.39
N ILE A 121 12.53 -7.59 15.93
CA ILE A 121 12.33 -8.68 14.96
C ILE A 121 12.66 -8.22 13.54
N LEU A 122 12.29 -6.99 13.20
CA LEU A 122 12.43 -6.37 11.89
C LEU A 122 13.31 -5.11 11.98
N PRO A 123 14.60 -5.25 12.36
CA PRO A 123 15.52 -4.12 12.35
C PRO A 123 15.79 -3.66 10.90
N PRO A 124 16.31 -2.44 10.68
CA PRO A 124 16.55 -1.90 9.34
C PRO A 124 17.42 -2.79 8.44
N ILE A 125 18.36 -3.53 9.04
CA ILE A 125 19.22 -4.50 8.34
C ILE A 125 18.45 -5.69 7.77
N VAL A 126 17.23 -5.97 8.25
CA VAL A 126 16.33 -7.00 7.71
C VAL A 126 15.30 -6.36 6.78
N VAL A 127 14.69 -5.25 7.19
CA VAL A 127 13.61 -4.60 6.43
C VAL A 127 14.11 -4.10 5.06
N GLY A 128 15.29 -3.49 5.00
CA GLY A 128 15.86 -2.98 3.75
C GLY A 128 16.02 -4.08 2.68
N PRO A 129 16.75 -5.18 2.97
CA PRO A 129 16.87 -6.30 2.05
C PRO A 129 15.54 -6.94 1.65
N VAL A 130 14.59 -7.08 2.58
CA VAL A 130 13.26 -7.63 2.26
C VAL A 130 12.54 -6.73 1.25
N ILE A 131 12.57 -5.41 1.43
CA ILE A 131 11.96 -4.46 0.48
C ILE A 131 12.66 -4.52 -0.88
N MET A 132 14.00 -4.62 -0.92
CA MET A 132 14.75 -4.75 -2.18
C MET A 132 14.37 -6.02 -2.94
N VAL A 133 14.26 -7.16 -2.25
CA VAL A 133 13.87 -8.44 -2.87
C VAL A 133 12.43 -8.38 -3.41
N ILE A 134 11.51 -7.73 -2.69
CA ILE A 134 10.14 -7.53 -3.19
C ILE A 134 10.12 -6.67 -4.47
N GLY A 135 10.99 -5.66 -4.56
CA GLY A 135 11.04 -4.75 -5.71
C GLY A 135 11.84 -5.28 -6.91
N LEU A 136 12.82 -6.16 -6.68
CA LEU A 136 13.63 -6.78 -7.73
C LEU A 136 13.02 -8.09 -8.28
N GLY A 137 12.10 -8.70 -7.53
CA GLY A 137 11.42 -9.94 -7.89
C GLY A 137 10.21 -9.78 -8.79
#